data_AF-A0A3E1P3M1-F1
#
_entry.id   AF-A0A3E1P3M1-F1
#
_cell.length_a   1.000
_cell.length_b   1.000
_cell.length_c   1.000
_cell.angle_alpha   90.00
_cell.angle_beta   90.00
_cell.angle_gamma   90.00
#
_symmetry.space_group_name_H-M   'P 1'
#
loop_
_entity.id
_entity.type
_entity.pdbx_description
1 polymer ?
#
loop_
_entity_poly.entity_id
_entity_poly.type
_entity_poly.pdbx_seq_one_letter_code
_entity_poly.pdbx_strand_id
1 'polypeptide(L)'
;MLTAFHLRRAHYDTYLQANDLQLYTCPGCGFPTLTGRNEFDICDLCNWEDDGQDDNANSIQDVLQEQGISLAGPNGRLSLKENRINIGRMLESYMELIDGEVDFDTARVLKTIEYYQQRRSDIRDRMTGDELPQDHIWIEWKEVSKDLLAALVVPKLH
;
A
#
# COMPACT_ATOMS: atom_id res chain seq x y z
N MET A 1 -2.66 15.40 -2.90
CA MET A 1 -3.08 13.97 -2.98
C MET A 1 -2.70 13.26 -4.27
N LEU A 2 -3.49 13.34 -5.36
CA LEU A 2 -3.23 12.50 -6.55
C LEU A 2 -1.90 12.85 -7.24
N THR A 3 -1.57 14.14 -7.36
CA THR A 3 -0.25 14.57 -7.88
C THR A 3 0.90 14.01 -7.04
N ALA A 4 0.79 14.07 -5.71
CA ALA A 4 1.81 13.52 -4.80
C ALA A 4 1.92 11.99 -4.93
N PHE A 5 0.80 11.29 -5.13
CA PHE A 5 0.80 9.86 -5.47
C PHE A 5 1.59 9.59 -6.76
N HIS A 6 1.30 10.29 -7.86
CA HIS A 6 1.99 10.06 -9.13
C HIS A 6 3.48 10.38 -9.05
N LEU A 7 3.87 11.45 -8.34
CA LEU A 7 5.28 11.79 -8.09
C LEU A 7 5.99 10.70 -7.29
N ARG A 8 5.35 10.24 -6.20
CA ARG A 8 5.86 9.14 -5.38
C ARG A 8 6.07 7.87 -6.20
N ARG A 9 5.05 7.49 -6.97
CA ARG A 9 5.09 6.28 -7.79
C ARG A 9 6.18 6.35 -8.86
N ALA A 10 6.23 7.44 -9.62
CA ALA A 10 7.22 7.63 -10.67
C ALA A 10 8.66 7.61 -10.14
N HIS A 11 8.89 8.16 -8.95
CA HIS A 11 10.19 8.13 -8.28
C HIS A 11 10.65 6.68 -8.02
N TYR A 12 9.81 5.87 -7.37
CA TYR A 12 10.20 4.49 -7.07
C TYR A 12 10.26 3.63 -8.33
N ASP A 13 9.33 3.78 -9.27
CA ASP A 13 9.38 3.05 -10.55
C ASP A 13 10.70 3.32 -11.28
N THR A 14 11.15 4.58 -11.32
CA THR A 14 12.44 4.96 -11.94
C THR A 14 13.61 4.27 -11.24
N TYR A 15 13.63 4.25 -9.91
CA TYR A 15 14.69 3.59 -9.15
C TYR A 15 14.71 2.08 -9.38
N LEU A 16 13.54 1.43 -9.30
CA LEU A 16 13.40 -0.01 -9.49
C LEU A 16 13.88 -0.43 -10.88
N GLN A 17 13.47 0.31 -11.92
CA GLN A 17 13.90 0.07 -13.28
C GLN A 17 15.42 0.27 -13.45
N ALA A 18 15.98 1.36 -12.90
CA ALA A 18 17.41 1.67 -13.02
C ALA A 18 18.31 0.64 -12.32
N ASN A 19 17.79 -0.08 -11.32
CA ASN A 19 18.52 -1.07 -10.53
C ASN A 19 18.10 -2.52 -10.84
N ASP A 20 17.27 -2.75 -11.86
CA ASP A 20 16.74 -4.07 -12.26
C ASP A 20 16.12 -4.86 -11.09
N LEU A 21 15.40 -4.16 -10.22
CA LEU A 21 14.74 -4.76 -9.06
C LEU A 21 13.37 -5.30 -9.47
N GLN A 22 13.14 -6.59 -9.21
CA GLN A 22 11.88 -7.28 -9.46
C GLN A 22 10.85 -6.99 -8.37
N LEU A 23 10.52 -5.70 -8.23
CA LEU A 23 9.45 -5.20 -7.36
C LEU A 23 8.59 -4.23 -8.17
N TYR A 24 7.38 -3.99 -7.69
CA TYR A 24 6.45 -3.08 -8.35
C TYR A 24 5.76 -2.15 -7.36
N THR A 25 5.49 -0.93 -7.83
CA THR A 25 4.70 0.03 -7.05
C THR A 25 3.23 -0.37 -7.03
N CYS A 26 2.65 -0.39 -5.83
CA CYS A 26 1.23 -0.65 -5.65
C CYS A 26 0.39 0.45 -6.33
N PRO A 27 -0.66 0.11 -7.11
CA PRO A 27 -1.50 1.10 -7.78
C PRO A 27 -2.27 1.99 -6.79
N GLY A 28 -2.50 1.52 -5.56
CA GLY A 28 -3.21 2.24 -4.51
C GLY A 28 -2.34 3.24 -3.74
N CYS A 29 -1.18 2.82 -3.23
CA CYS A 29 -0.34 3.69 -2.41
C CYS A 29 0.89 4.26 -3.14
N GLY A 30 1.33 3.65 -4.24
CA GLY A 30 2.49 4.09 -5.00
C GLY A 30 3.84 3.77 -4.38
N PHE A 31 3.90 2.97 -3.29
CA PHE A 31 5.14 2.44 -2.72
C PHE A 31 5.48 1.05 -3.33
N PRO A 32 6.76 0.65 -3.37
CA PRO A 32 7.23 -0.59 -4.00
C PRO A 32 7.02 -1.80 -3.08
N THR A 33 5.78 -2.27 -2.96
CA THR A 33 5.39 -3.32 -2.01
C THR A 33 4.99 -4.65 -2.67
N LEU A 34 4.88 -4.68 -4.00
CA LEU A 34 4.38 -5.87 -4.73
C LEU A 34 5.54 -6.62 -5.40
N THR A 35 5.42 -7.95 -5.46
CA THR A 35 6.37 -8.83 -6.16
C THR A 35 5.93 -9.18 -7.59
N GLY A 36 4.66 -8.96 -7.91
CA GLY A 36 4.07 -9.14 -9.23
C GLY A 36 3.07 -8.03 -9.56
N ARG A 37 2.56 -8.03 -10.80
CA ARG A 37 1.48 -7.13 -11.23
C ARG A 37 0.28 -7.91 -11.71
N ASN A 38 -0.92 -7.49 -11.29
CA ASN A 38 -2.18 -8.14 -11.62
C ASN A 38 -2.21 -9.61 -11.18
N GLU A 39 -1.63 -9.90 -10.01
CA GLU A 39 -1.54 -11.24 -9.41
C GLU A 39 -2.46 -11.41 -8.20
N PHE A 40 -3.35 -10.44 -7.94
CA PHE A 40 -4.25 -10.41 -6.77
C PHE A 40 -3.51 -10.34 -5.42
N ASP A 41 -2.25 -9.90 -5.43
CA ASP A 41 -1.51 -9.62 -4.21
C ASP A 41 -2.12 -8.44 -3.45
N ILE A 42 -2.23 -8.57 -2.12
CA ILE A 42 -2.69 -7.50 -1.24
C ILE A 42 -1.47 -6.71 -0.75
N CYS A 43 -1.46 -5.41 -1.01
CA CYS A 43 -0.41 -4.51 -0.55
C CYS A 43 -0.33 -4.46 0.98
N ASP A 44 0.83 -4.80 1.54
CA ASP A 44 1.03 -4.82 2.99
C ASP A 44 1.00 -3.44 3.67
N LEU A 45 0.92 -2.36 2.90
CA LEU A 45 0.87 -0.99 3.40
C LEU A 45 -0.56 -0.43 3.36
N CYS A 46 -1.25 -0.50 2.22
CA CYS A 46 -2.58 0.09 2.05
C CYS A 46 -3.73 -0.91 1.99
N ASN A 47 -3.43 -2.21 2.01
CA ASN A 47 -4.41 -3.30 1.90
C ASN A 47 -5.22 -3.30 0.61
N TRP A 48 -4.73 -2.65 -0.45
CA TRP A 48 -5.29 -2.72 -1.79
C TRP A 48 -4.86 -4.03 -2.47
N GLU A 49 -5.80 -4.79 -3.01
CA GLU A 49 -5.55 -5.94 -3.88
C GLU A 49 -5.23 -5.48 -5.30
N ASP A 50 -4.12 -5.95 -5.86
CA ASP A 50 -3.73 -5.70 -7.25
C ASP A 50 -4.53 -6.60 -8.21
N ASP A 51 -5.81 -6.28 -8.35
CA ASP A 51 -6.82 -6.91 -9.23
C ASP A 51 -6.78 -6.42 -10.69
N GLY A 52 -5.72 -5.66 -11.04
CA GLY A 52 -5.51 -5.09 -12.36
C GLY A 52 -6.02 -3.66 -12.53
N GLN A 53 -6.69 -3.06 -11.54
CA GLN A 53 -7.03 -1.63 -11.57
C GLN A 53 -5.76 -0.76 -11.57
N ASP A 54 -5.64 0.14 -12.55
CA ASP A 54 -4.53 1.11 -12.61
C ASP A 54 -4.88 2.36 -13.44
N ASP A 55 -3.95 3.33 -13.56
CA ASP A 55 -4.13 4.64 -14.22
C ASP A 55 -4.74 4.56 -15.63
N ASN A 56 -4.43 3.51 -16.38
CA ASN A 56 -4.90 3.29 -17.75
C ASN A 56 -5.59 1.92 -17.94
N ALA A 57 -5.96 1.25 -16.85
CA ALA A 57 -6.51 -0.10 -16.89
C ALA A 57 -7.86 -0.14 -16.18
N ASN A 58 -8.90 -0.50 -16.93
CA ASN A 58 -10.17 -0.93 -16.34
C ASN A 58 -9.99 -2.40 -15.96
N SER A 59 -10.16 -2.68 -14.67
CA SER A 59 -10.27 -4.06 -14.21
C SER A 59 -11.58 -4.69 -14.67
N ILE A 60 -11.68 -6.01 -14.52
CA ILE A 60 -12.96 -6.69 -14.67
C ILE A 60 -14.02 -6.11 -13.72
N GLN A 61 -13.61 -5.57 -12.56
CA GLN A 61 -14.50 -4.97 -11.58
C GLN A 61 -15.15 -3.68 -12.10
N ASP A 62 -14.40 -2.84 -12.83
CA ASP A 62 -14.91 -1.60 -13.43
C ASP A 62 -15.97 -1.90 -14.49
N VAL A 63 -15.68 -2.87 -15.36
CA VAL A 63 -16.62 -3.33 -16.41
C VAL A 63 -17.90 -3.87 -15.79
N LEU A 64 -17.77 -4.68 -14.73
CA LEU A 64 -18.93 -5.27 -14.04
C LEU A 64 -19.74 -4.19 -13.31
N GLN A 65 -19.08 -3.20 -12.71
CA GLN A 65 -19.75 -2.09 -12.03
C GLN A 65 -20.56 -1.23 -13.00
N GLU A 66 -20.05 -0.95 -14.21
CA GLU A 66 -20.81 -0.28 -15.29
C GLU A 66 -22.06 -1.07 -15.68
N GLN A 67 -22.02 -2.40 -15.58
CA GLN A 67 -23.15 -3.29 -15.82
C GLN A 67 -24.08 -3.45 -14.59
N GLY A 68 -23.83 -2.70 -13.52
CA GLY A 68 -24.61 -2.77 -12.27
C GLY A 68 -24.28 -4.00 -11.41
N ILE A 69 -23.23 -4.75 -11.75
CA ILE A 69 -22.77 -5.94 -11.02
C ILE A 69 -21.66 -5.51 -10.04
N SER A 70 -21.99 -5.49 -8.76
CA SER A 70 -21.00 -5.30 -7.69
C SER A 70 -20.54 -6.67 -7.20
N LEU A 71 -19.28 -7.04 -7.48
CA LEU A 71 -18.67 -8.18 -6.80
C LEU A 71 -18.03 -7.68 -5.51
N ALA A 72 -18.04 -8.52 -4.47
CA ALA A 72 -17.34 -8.25 -3.22
C ALA A 72 -15.95 -8.90 -3.30
N GLY A 73 -14.92 -8.09 -3.47
CA GLY A 73 -13.51 -8.49 -3.34
C GLY A 73 -12.85 -7.83 -2.13
N PRO A 74 -11.56 -8.12 -1.85
CA PRO A 74 -10.77 -7.46 -0.80
C PRO A 74 -10.79 -5.92 -0.85
N ASN A 75 -10.88 -5.32 -2.05
CA ASN A 75 -11.02 -3.87 -2.22
C ASN A 75 -12.41 -3.33 -1.79
N GLY A 76 -13.40 -4.21 -1.60
CA GLY A 76 -14.75 -3.86 -1.17
C GLY A 76 -15.45 -2.93 -2.17
N ARG A 77 -16.04 -1.84 -1.67
CA ARG A 77 -16.66 -0.78 -2.50
C ARG A 77 -15.75 0.43 -2.70
N LEU A 78 -14.51 0.36 -2.22
CA LEU A 78 -13.57 1.47 -2.30
C LEU A 78 -13.00 1.55 -3.71
N SER A 79 -13.18 2.66 -4.40
CA SER A 79 -12.53 2.85 -5.70
C SER A 79 -11.03 3.10 -5.53
N LEU A 80 -10.24 2.78 -6.57
CA LEU A 80 -8.80 3.01 -6.57
C LEU A 80 -8.45 4.48 -6.29
N LYS A 81 -9.23 5.40 -6.87
CA LYS A 81 -9.08 6.84 -6.66
C LYS A 81 -9.34 7.24 -5.20
N GLU A 82 -10.38 6.70 -4.57
CA GLU A 82 -10.66 6.96 -3.15
C GLU A 82 -9.56 6.41 -2.26
N ASN A 83 -9.05 5.21 -2.54
CA ASN A 83 -7.92 4.64 -1.81
C ASN A 83 -6.69 5.55 -1.86
N ARG A 84 -6.30 6.00 -3.06
CA ARG A 84 -5.17 6.94 -3.24
C ARG A 84 -5.33 8.22 -2.42
N ILE A 85 -6.54 8.77 -2.38
CA ILE A 85 -6.86 9.97 -1.59
C ILE A 85 -6.75 9.67 -0.09
N ASN A 86 -7.28 8.54 0.37
CA ASN A 86 -7.24 8.15 1.78
C ASN A 86 -5.81 7.95 2.29
N ILE A 87 -4.97 7.24 1.52
CA ILE A 87 -3.55 7.06 1.85
C ILE A 87 -2.82 8.41 1.84
N GLY A 88 -3.10 9.28 0.88
CA GLY A 88 -2.57 10.64 0.86
C GLY A 88 -2.90 11.43 2.13
N ARG A 89 -4.15 11.37 2.60
CA ARG A 89 -4.58 12.02 3.86
C ARG A 89 -3.85 11.47 5.08
N MET A 90 -3.68 10.15 5.15
CA MET A 90 -2.94 9.53 6.25
C MET A 90 -1.47 9.98 6.27
N LEU A 91 -0.81 10.00 5.11
CA LEU A 91 0.55 10.52 5.00
C LEU A 91 0.63 11.98 5.45
N GLU A 92 -0.31 12.83 5.02
CA GLU A 92 -0.36 14.23 5.47
C GLU A 92 -0.51 14.35 6.99
N SER A 93 -1.37 13.55 7.62
CA SER A 93 -1.49 13.55 9.08
C SER A 93 -0.19 13.14 9.78
N TYR A 94 0.55 12.15 9.27
CA TYR A 94 1.85 11.78 9.83
C TYR A 94 2.92 12.86 9.59
N MET A 95 2.92 13.49 8.41
CA MET A 95 3.83 14.60 8.10
C MET A 95 3.57 15.79 9.03
N GLU A 96 2.32 16.16 9.27
CA GLU A 96 1.96 17.23 10.21
C GLU A 96 2.40 16.92 11.65
N LEU A 97 2.28 15.65 12.08
CA LEU A 97 2.61 15.25 13.44
C LEU A 97 4.09 15.44 13.79
N ILE A 98 5.00 15.27 12.83
CA ILE A 98 6.45 15.28 13.08
C ILE A 98 7.19 16.40 12.35
N ASP A 99 6.48 17.33 11.72
CA ASP A 99 7.01 18.26 10.70
C ASP A 99 7.89 17.53 9.67
N GLY A 100 7.29 16.50 9.08
CA GLY A 100 7.95 15.55 8.21
C GLY A 100 7.61 15.71 6.74
N GLU A 101 8.19 14.80 5.97
CA GLU A 101 7.94 14.58 4.55
C GLU A 101 7.95 13.08 4.26
N VAL A 102 7.37 12.68 3.13
CA VAL A 102 7.48 11.29 2.65
C VAL A 102 8.94 10.96 2.37
N ASP A 103 9.37 9.78 2.80
CA ASP A 103 10.73 9.32 2.57
C ASP A 103 10.96 8.93 1.11
N PHE A 104 11.82 9.68 0.41
CA PHE A 104 12.21 9.41 -0.97
C PHE A 104 13.59 8.73 -1.10
N ASP A 105 14.25 8.40 0.02
CA ASP A 105 15.45 7.55 -0.01
C ASP A 105 15.02 6.10 -0.29
N THR A 106 15.01 5.71 -1.56
CA THR A 106 14.46 4.41 -1.98
C THR A 106 15.15 3.23 -1.31
N ALA A 107 16.47 3.29 -1.08
CA ALA A 107 17.18 2.20 -0.41
C ALA A 107 16.73 2.04 1.04
N ARG A 108 16.48 3.16 1.74
CA ARG A 108 15.93 3.14 3.11
C ARG A 108 14.47 2.68 3.12
N VAL A 109 13.66 3.19 2.21
CA VAL A 109 12.24 2.78 2.05
C VAL A 109 12.10 1.28 1.83
N LEU A 110 12.92 0.69 0.93
CA LEU A 110 12.88 -0.74 0.65
C LEU A 110 13.20 -1.58 1.90
N LYS A 111 14.22 -1.17 2.68
CA LYS A 111 14.55 -1.83 3.96
C LYS A 111 13.43 -1.71 4.99
N THR A 112 12.79 -0.55 5.06
CA THR A 112 11.62 -0.34 5.94
C THR A 112 10.48 -1.26 5.53
N ILE A 113 10.14 -1.31 4.24
CA ILE A 113 9.08 -2.20 3.72
C ILE A 113 9.40 -3.66 4.04
N GLU A 114 10.61 -4.13 3.73
CA GLU A 114 11.05 -5.51 4.01
C GLU A 114 10.91 -5.87 5.50
N TYR A 115 11.34 -4.98 6.40
CA TYR A 115 11.20 -5.18 7.84
C TYR A 115 9.73 -5.38 8.27
N TYR A 116 8.82 -4.54 7.75
CA TYR A 116 7.39 -4.63 8.10
C TYR A 116 6.69 -5.82 7.42
N GLN A 117 7.12 -6.21 6.22
CA GLN A 117 6.66 -7.43 5.56
C GLN A 117 7.05 -8.68 6.36
N GLN A 118 8.28 -8.73 6.89
CA GLN A 118 8.70 -9.81 7.78
C GLN A 118 7.85 -9.83 9.06
N ARG A 119 7.65 -8.66 9.71
CA ARG A 119 6.75 -8.57 10.90
C ARG A 119 5.34 -9.08 10.59
N ARG A 120 4.82 -8.80 9.40
CA ARG A 120 3.50 -9.28 8.97
C ARG A 120 3.49 -10.80 8.75
N SER A 121 4.57 -11.36 8.20
CA SER A 121 4.74 -12.81 8.11
C SER A 121 4.77 -13.47 9.50
N ASP A 122 5.50 -12.91 10.45
CA ASP A 122 5.60 -13.46 11.81
C ASP A 122 4.25 -13.43 12.56
N ILE A 123 3.39 -12.44 12.25
CA ILE A 123 2.01 -12.43 12.74
C ILE A 123 1.21 -13.56 12.06
N ARG A 124 1.26 -13.64 10.72
CA ARG A 124 0.55 -14.67 9.95
C ARG A 124 0.89 -16.08 10.41
N ASP A 125 2.14 -16.36 10.72
CA ASP A 125 2.61 -17.68 11.15
C ASP A 125 2.06 -18.09 12.53
N ARG A 126 1.59 -17.12 13.33
CA ARG A 126 0.88 -17.37 14.60
C ARG A 126 -0.64 -17.50 14.43
N MET A 127 -1.18 -17.17 13.25
CA MET A 127 -2.62 -17.25 12.99
C MET A 127 -3.01 -18.69 12.65
N THR A 128 -4.09 -19.17 13.25
CA THR A 128 -4.67 -20.50 12.98
C THR A 128 -5.84 -20.42 12.01
N GLY A 129 -6.46 -19.25 11.87
CA GLY A 129 -7.69 -19.03 11.11
C GLY A 129 -8.96 -19.19 11.94
N ASP A 130 -8.84 -19.56 13.22
CA ASP A 130 -9.96 -19.71 14.16
C ASP A 130 -10.19 -18.46 15.03
N GLU A 131 -9.35 -17.42 14.86
CA GLU A 131 -9.40 -16.23 15.69
C GLU A 131 -10.65 -15.38 15.42
N LEU A 132 -11.26 -14.92 16.51
CA LEU A 132 -12.38 -14.02 16.45
C LEU A 132 -11.91 -12.60 16.09
N PRO A 133 -12.72 -11.77 15.42
CA PRO A 133 -12.30 -10.42 14.98
C PRO A 133 -11.79 -9.49 16.09
N GLN A 134 -12.16 -9.74 17.35
CA GLN A 134 -11.71 -9.01 18.53
C GLN A 134 -10.38 -9.50 19.11
N ASP A 135 -9.84 -10.62 18.62
CA ASP A 135 -8.62 -11.20 19.14
C ASP A 135 -7.43 -10.29 18.82
N HIS A 136 -6.49 -10.24 19.78
CA HIS A 136 -5.36 -9.31 19.73
C HIS A 136 -4.52 -9.44 18.46
N ILE A 137 -4.44 -10.64 17.88
CA ILE A 137 -3.68 -10.89 16.66
C ILE A 137 -4.18 -10.07 15.46
N TRP A 138 -5.50 -9.82 15.38
CA TRP A 138 -6.08 -8.97 14.34
C TRP A 138 -5.83 -7.48 14.57
N ILE A 139 -5.63 -7.08 15.82
CA ILE A 139 -5.19 -5.72 16.17
C ILE A 139 -3.72 -5.58 15.74
N GLU A 140 -2.85 -6.50 16.14
CA GLU A 140 -1.44 -6.52 15.73
C GLU A 140 -1.28 -6.46 14.20
N TRP A 141 -2.05 -7.27 13.47
CA TRP A 141 -2.06 -7.27 12.01
C TRP A 141 -2.37 -5.90 11.41
N LYS A 142 -3.40 -5.22 11.95
CA LYS A 142 -3.83 -3.90 11.47
C LYS A 142 -2.82 -2.80 11.83
N GLU A 143 -2.21 -2.87 13.00
CA GLU A 143 -1.22 -1.88 13.44
C GLU A 143 0.07 -1.95 12.61
N VAL A 144 0.49 -3.13 12.14
CA VAL A 144 1.67 -3.26 11.26
C VAL A 144 1.54 -2.41 9.98
N SER A 145 0.36 -2.36 9.36
CA SER A 145 0.14 -1.51 8.17
C SER A 145 0.25 -0.01 8.51
N LYS A 146 -0.28 0.39 9.67
CA LYS A 146 -0.25 1.79 10.12
C LYS A 146 1.16 2.23 10.49
N ASP A 147 1.86 1.38 11.25
CA ASP A 147 3.25 1.59 11.64
C ASP A 147 4.15 1.71 10.40
N LEU A 148 3.96 0.85 9.39
CA LEU A 148 4.68 0.94 8.13
C LEU A 148 4.41 2.28 7.44
N LEU A 149 3.15 2.70 7.31
CA LEU A 149 2.82 3.98 6.68
C LEU A 149 3.43 5.18 7.42
N ALA A 150 3.42 5.15 8.75
CA ALA A 150 4.05 6.18 9.58
C ALA A 150 5.59 6.18 9.43
N ALA A 151 6.22 5.01 9.37
CA ALA A 151 7.68 4.87 9.23
C ALA A 151 8.22 5.33 7.87
N LEU A 152 7.34 5.53 6.88
CA LEU A 152 7.67 6.09 5.57
C LEU A 152 7.53 7.62 5.52
N VAL A 153 7.31 8.25 6.67
CA VAL A 153 7.38 9.69 6.86
C VAL A 153 8.57 9.99 7.77
N VAL A 154 9.45 10.88 7.32
CA VAL A 154 10.68 11.26 8.02
C VAL A 154 10.69 12.75 8.34
N PRO A 155 11.37 13.20 9.42
CA PRO A 155 11.51 14.62 9.70
C PRO A 155 12.21 15.36 8.55
N LYS A 156 11.78 16.59 8.25
CA LYS A 156 12.49 17.43 7.30
C LYS A 156 13.89 17.75 7.84
N LEU A 157 14.89 17.63 6.97
CA LEU A 157 16.22 18.15 7.25
C LEU A 157 16.21 19.65 6.90
N HIS A 158 16.23 20.51 7.91
CA HIS A 158 16.41 21.96 7.75
C HIS A 158 17.87 22.34 7.49
#